data_AF-A0AAW2L170-F1
#
_entry.id   AF-A0AAW2L170-F1
#
_cell.length_a   1.000
_cell.length_b   1.000
_cell.length_c   1.000
_cell.angle_alpha   90.00
_cell.angle_beta   90.00
_cell.angle_gamma   90.00
#
_symmetry.space_group_name_H-M   'P 1'
#
loop_
_entity.id
_entity.type
_entity.pdbx_description
1 polymer ?
#
loop_
_entity_poly.entity_id
_entity_poly.type
_entity_poly.pdbx_seq_one_letter_code
_entity_poly.pdbx_strand_id
1 'polypeptide(L)'
;MRGIVWLDSPVKTYRNESGSLPELRISGDTSRFAYKNKQGHRSAIRISRIVSETLRLGGMENVRWFVMGDDDTVFVTDNLVRILNKYDHNQYYYIGSLSESHLQNIYFSYGMAYGGGGFAISYPLAKALEKMQDRCIQRYPGLYGSDDRMQACMAELGVPLTKELGFHQYDVYGNLFGLLAAHPVTPLVSLHHLDVVEPIFPNVTRVQALQRLKIPMQLDSAGLMQQSICYDKTNSWTVSVSWGFAIQIFRGVLSPREIEMPSRTFLNWYRRADYTAYAFNTRPVMRNPCQKPFVFYLSRASIKSNTNLTTSEYTRHHTPQPLCKWKMAHPVTLIGWKCTRSLILIYGIGPQEETVAGS
;
A
#
# COMPACT_ATOMS: atom_id res chain seq x y z
N MET A 1 8.91 -16.21 -6.89
CA MET A 1 7.87 -16.33 -5.83
C MET A 1 6.95 -17.50 -6.20
N ARG A 2 6.32 -18.16 -5.23
CA ARG A 2 5.28 -19.18 -5.48
C ARG A 2 3.94 -18.59 -5.05
N GLY A 3 2.90 -18.73 -5.88
CA GLY A 3 1.56 -18.20 -5.59
C GLY A 3 0.54 -19.33 -5.56
N ILE A 4 -0.34 -19.31 -4.55
CA ILE A 4 -1.43 -20.26 -4.37
C ILE A 4 -2.67 -19.44 -3.98
N VAL A 5 -3.80 -19.69 -4.65
CA VAL A 5 -5.09 -19.09 -4.34
C VAL A 5 -5.91 -20.12 -3.55
N TRP A 6 -6.32 -19.73 -2.34
CA TRP A 6 -7.11 -20.57 -1.45
C TRP A 6 -8.59 -20.23 -1.55
N LEU A 7 -9.42 -21.26 -1.72
CA LEU A 7 -10.85 -21.15 -1.98
C LEU A 7 -11.67 -21.96 -0.96
N ASP A 8 -12.95 -21.62 -0.90
CA ASP A 8 -14.01 -22.26 -0.11
C ASP A 8 -14.37 -23.65 -0.64
N SER A 9 -14.48 -23.70 -1.97
CA SER A 9 -15.20 -24.70 -2.74
C SER A 9 -14.57 -24.79 -4.13
N PRO A 10 -14.62 -25.96 -4.81
CA PRO A 10 -14.17 -26.08 -6.19
C PRO A 10 -14.87 -25.08 -7.13
N VAL A 11 -14.08 -24.42 -7.97
CA VAL A 11 -14.54 -23.56 -9.07
C VAL A 11 -14.34 -24.26 -10.42
N LYS A 12 -15.10 -23.85 -11.44
CA LYS A 12 -14.88 -24.36 -12.81
C LYS A 12 -13.61 -23.74 -13.38
N THR A 13 -12.67 -24.58 -13.77
CA THR A 13 -11.41 -24.18 -14.44
C THR A 13 -11.43 -24.65 -15.90
N TYR A 14 -11.05 -23.78 -16.83
CA TYR A 14 -10.96 -24.11 -18.26
C TYR A 14 -9.54 -24.56 -18.63
N ARG A 15 -9.41 -25.48 -19.60
CA ARG A 15 -8.11 -26.12 -19.96
C ARG A 15 -7.02 -25.14 -20.43
N ASN A 16 -7.42 -23.94 -20.87
CA ASN A 16 -6.56 -22.85 -21.32
C ASN A 16 -6.06 -21.95 -20.18
N GLU A 17 -6.56 -22.10 -18.96
CA GLU A 17 -6.19 -21.29 -17.78
C GLU A 17 -5.07 -21.96 -16.95
N SER A 18 -4.92 -23.28 -17.08
CA SER A 18 -4.10 -24.14 -16.20
C SER A 18 -2.60 -23.85 -16.20
N GLY A 19 -2.09 -23.09 -17.18
CA GLY A 19 -0.66 -22.81 -17.36
C GLY A 19 -0.24 -21.36 -17.04
N SER A 20 -1.19 -20.46 -16.80
CA SER A 20 -0.92 -19.01 -16.62
C SER A 20 -1.40 -18.46 -15.27
N LEU A 21 -2.28 -19.18 -14.57
CA LEU A 21 -2.80 -18.79 -13.26
C LEU A 21 -2.05 -19.46 -12.10
N PRO A 22 -2.09 -18.88 -10.88
CA PRO A 22 -1.62 -19.54 -9.67
C PRO A 22 -2.35 -20.86 -9.39
N GLU A 23 -1.72 -21.72 -8.59
CA GLU A 23 -2.32 -22.98 -8.16
C GLU A 23 -3.57 -22.73 -7.28
N LEU A 24 -4.67 -23.43 -7.57
CA LEU A 24 -5.89 -23.35 -6.76
C LEU A 24 -5.89 -24.44 -5.68
N ARG A 25 -6.20 -24.09 -4.44
CA ARG A 25 -6.35 -25.02 -3.31
C ARG A 25 -7.66 -24.78 -2.57
N ILE A 26 -8.27 -25.85 -2.07
CA ILE A 26 -9.50 -25.78 -1.26
C ILE A 26 -9.12 -25.91 0.21
N SER A 27 -9.66 -25.03 1.04
CA SER A 27 -9.42 -25.06 2.49
C SER A 27 -9.98 -26.34 3.12
N GLY A 28 -9.26 -26.92 4.08
CA GLY A 28 -9.69 -28.10 4.81
C GLY A 28 -10.91 -27.85 5.71
N ASP A 29 -11.56 -28.93 6.16
CA ASP A 29 -12.76 -28.81 6.99
C ASP A 29 -12.50 -28.05 8.30
N THR A 30 -13.47 -27.20 8.64
CA THR A 30 -13.50 -26.34 9.83
C THR A 30 -14.74 -26.56 10.69
N SER A 31 -15.60 -27.55 10.39
CA SER A 31 -16.82 -27.90 11.13
C SER A 31 -16.61 -27.95 12.65
N ARG A 32 -15.54 -28.62 13.10
CA ARG A 32 -15.14 -28.80 14.51
C ARG A 32 -14.82 -27.51 15.29
N PHE A 33 -14.68 -26.37 14.63
CA PHE A 33 -14.38 -25.09 15.30
C PHE A 33 -15.67 -24.32 15.60
N ALA A 34 -15.84 -23.89 16.85
CA ALA A 34 -16.93 -23.00 17.21
C ALA A 34 -16.72 -21.60 16.61
N TYR A 35 -17.79 -20.96 16.15
CA TYR A 35 -17.81 -19.54 15.77
C TYR A 35 -18.96 -18.89 16.53
N LYS A 36 -18.66 -17.87 17.35
CA LYS A 36 -19.62 -17.22 18.26
C LYS A 36 -19.78 -15.72 18.01
N ASN A 37 -18.96 -15.13 17.14
CA ASN A 37 -19.13 -13.74 16.74
C ASN A 37 -20.42 -13.60 15.91
N LYS A 38 -21.17 -12.52 16.12
CA LYS A 38 -22.47 -12.27 15.45
C LYS A 38 -22.39 -11.32 14.26
N GLN A 39 -21.26 -10.63 14.08
CA GLN A 39 -21.07 -9.60 13.05
C GLN A 39 -20.16 -10.09 11.91
N GLY A 40 -19.17 -10.93 12.21
CA GLY A 40 -18.28 -11.50 11.21
C GLY A 40 -18.83 -12.79 10.57
N HIS A 41 -18.07 -13.33 9.62
CA HIS A 41 -18.43 -14.55 8.89
C HIS A 41 -17.56 -15.75 9.29
N ARG A 42 -18.15 -16.95 9.31
CA ARG A 42 -17.48 -18.21 9.71
C ARG A 42 -16.25 -18.54 8.84
N SER A 43 -16.20 -18.03 7.61
CA SER A 43 -15.03 -18.11 6.71
C SER A 43 -13.72 -17.64 7.35
N ALA A 44 -13.77 -16.71 8.29
CA ALA A 44 -12.61 -16.23 9.06
C ALA A 44 -11.75 -17.37 9.62
N ILE A 45 -12.37 -18.50 10.02
CA ILE A 45 -11.66 -19.66 10.53
C ILE A 45 -10.76 -20.30 9.46
N ARG A 46 -11.30 -20.60 8.26
CA ARG A 46 -10.48 -21.19 7.18
C ARG A 46 -9.42 -20.22 6.68
N ILE A 47 -9.75 -18.93 6.55
CA ILE A 47 -8.84 -17.90 6.04
C ILE A 47 -7.63 -17.79 6.98
N SER A 48 -7.83 -17.76 8.31
CA SER A 48 -6.71 -17.77 9.26
C SER A 48 -5.79 -19.00 9.12
N ARG A 49 -6.31 -20.16 8.66
CA ARG A 49 -5.54 -21.41 8.55
C ARG A 49 -4.70 -21.51 7.27
N ILE A 50 -4.86 -20.60 6.31
CA ILE A 50 -4.18 -20.62 5.00
C ILE A 50 -2.67 -20.82 5.12
N VAL A 51 -2.00 -20.14 6.06
CA VAL A 51 -0.54 -20.28 6.26
C VAL A 51 -0.15 -21.69 6.70
N SER A 52 -0.87 -22.26 7.67
CA SER A 52 -0.64 -23.61 8.19
C SER A 52 -1.02 -24.69 7.17
N GLU A 53 -2.11 -24.51 6.42
CA GLU A 53 -2.53 -25.43 5.37
C GLU A 53 -1.58 -25.37 4.17
N THR A 54 -1.06 -24.19 3.82
CA THR A 54 0.02 -24.05 2.83
C THR A 54 1.28 -24.79 3.26
N LEU A 55 1.75 -24.60 4.50
CA LEU A 55 2.93 -25.31 5.03
C LEU A 55 2.78 -26.85 4.93
N ARG A 56 1.57 -27.38 5.15
CA ARG A 56 1.26 -28.82 5.07
C ARG A 56 1.29 -29.41 3.65
N LEU A 57 1.24 -28.59 2.59
CA LEU A 57 1.34 -29.08 1.20
C LEU A 57 2.68 -29.74 0.87
N GLY A 58 3.72 -29.52 1.68
CA GLY A 58 5.07 -30.02 1.40
C GLY A 58 5.78 -29.21 0.32
N GLY A 59 6.92 -29.72 -0.18
CA GLY A 59 7.73 -29.02 -1.18
C GLY A 59 8.34 -27.69 -0.70
N MET A 60 8.42 -27.49 0.63
CA MET A 60 8.82 -26.22 1.26
C MET A 60 10.33 -25.93 1.26
N GLU A 61 11.09 -26.66 0.44
CA GLU A 61 12.52 -26.42 0.26
C GLU A 61 12.76 -24.96 -0.14
N ASN A 62 13.75 -24.35 0.51
CA ASN A 62 14.15 -22.94 0.32
C ASN A 62 13.04 -21.89 0.54
N VAL A 63 11.91 -22.23 1.18
CA VAL A 63 10.94 -21.22 1.64
C VAL A 63 11.49 -20.50 2.87
N ARG A 64 11.56 -19.17 2.79
CA ARG A 64 11.98 -18.28 3.89
C ARG A 64 10.82 -17.57 4.57
N TRP A 65 9.79 -17.26 3.78
CA TRP A 65 8.64 -16.44 4.18
C TRP A 65 7.36 -17.00 3.55
N PHE A 66 6.30 -17.06 4.33
CA PHE A 66 4.93 -17.13 3.84
C PHE A 66 4.38 -15.71 3.78
N VAL A 67 3.68 -15.37 2.71
CA VAL A 67 3.03 -14.05 2.57
C VAL A 67 1.56 -14.29 2.27
N MET A 68 0.70 -13.55 2.97
CA MET A 68 -0.74 -13.58 2.84
C MET A 68 -1.26 -12.20 2.46
N GLY A 69 -2.34 -12.18 1.68
CA GLY A 69 -3.07 -11.00 1.23
C GLY A 69 -4.40 -11.43 0.63
N ASP A 70 -5.35 -10.50 0.55
CA ASP A 70 -6.70 -10.77 0.04
C ASP A 70 -6.78 -10.63 -1.50
N ASP A 71 -7.89 -11.05 -2.11
CA ASP A 71 -8.06 -11.17 -3.57
C ASP A 71 -8.20 -9.83 -4.32
N ASP A 72 -8.45 -8.74 -3.60
CA ASP A 72 -8.43 -7.34 -4.04
C ASP A 72 -7.07 -6.63 -3.77
N THR A 73 -6.06 -7.37 -3.29
CA THR A 73 -4.76 -6.83 -2.87
C THR A 73 -3.70 -6.92 -3.97
N VAL A 74 -2.97 -5.82 -4.22
CA VAL A 74 -1.85 -5.79 -5.16
C VAL A 74 -0.53 -5.57 -4.44
N PHE A 75 0.43 -6.49 -4.66
CA PHE A 75 1.78 -6.40 -4.11
C PHE A 75 2.81 -5.91 -5.14
N VAL A 76 3.71 -5.03 -4.70
CA VAL A 76 4.96 -4.70 -5.39
C VAL A 76 6.01 -5.72 -4.94
N THR A 77 6.10 -6.86 -5.63
CA THR A 77 6.85 -8.04 -5.16
C THR A 77 8.34 -7.80 -4.91
N ASP A 78 8.97 -6.90 -5.67
CA ASP A 78 10.37 -6.53 -5.46
C ASP A 78 10.57 -5.74 -4.16
N ASN A 79 9.61 -4.87 -3.81
CA ASN A 79 9.62 -4.13 -2.56
C ASN A 79 9.34 -5.05 -1.38
N LEU A 80 8.39 -5.98 -1.51
CA LEU A 80 8.16 -7.04 -0.53
C LEU A 80 9.46 -7.82 -0.24
N VAL A 81 10.17 -8.30 -1.26
CA VAL A 81 11.46 -8.99 -1.08
C VAL A 81 12.51 -8.08 -0.45
N ARG A 82 12.60 -6.82 -0.89
CA ARG A 82 13.53 -5.82 -0.33
C ARG A 82 13.27 -5.55 1.16
N ILE A 83 12.02 -5.49 1.59
CA ILE A 83 11.63 -5.33 3.00
C ILE A 83 11.95 -6.60 3.81
N LEU A 84 11.60 -7.77 3.30
CA LEU A 84 11.82 -9.04 4.01
C LEU A 84 13.32 -9.41 4.13
N ASN A 85 14.16 -8.93 3.21
CA ASN A 85 15.62 -9.07 3.30
C ASN A 85 16.27 -8.26 4.45
N LYS A 86 15.54 -7.37 5.12
CA LYS A 86 16.03 -6.67 6.34
C LYS A 86 16.10 -7.60 7.56
N TYR A 87 15.45 -8.76 7.51
CA TYR A 87 15.21 -9.62 8.66
C TYR A 87 15.87 -10.99 8.52
N ASP A 88 16.44 -11.51 9.61
CA ASP A 88 16.88 -12.91 9.67
C ASP A 88 15.66 -13.84 9.67
N HIS A 89 15.35 -14.38 8.49
CA HIS A 89 14.27 -15.35 8.26
C HIS A 89 14.36 -16.65 9.09
N ASN A 90 15.44 -16.87 9.85
CA ASN A 90 15.57 -17.97 10.80
C ASN A 90 14.98 -17.65 12.20
N GLN A 91 14.66 -16.39 12.50
CA GLN A 91 13.96 -15.98 13.72
C GLN A 91 12.44 -15.92 13.51
N TYR A 92 11.69 -15.70 14.59
CA TYR A 92 10.24 -15.52 14.53
C TYR A 92 9.88 -14.06 14.20
N TYR A 93 9.37 -13.86 12.98
CA TYR A 93 8.85 -12.59 12.50
C TYR A 93 7.42 -12.72 11.97
N TYR A 94 6.54 -11.85 12.44
CA TYR A 94 5.22 -11.52 11.90
C TYR A 94 5.25 -10.05 11.47
N ILE A 95 5.30 -9.80 10.16
CA ILE A 95 5.57 -8.49 9.54
C ILE A 95 4.34 -8.04 8.76
N GLY A 96 3.92 -6.79 8.93
CA GLY A 96 2.82 -6.19 8.17
C GLY A 96 2.54 -4.77 8.67
N SER A 97 1.30 -4.30 8.53
CA SER A 97 0.91 -2.98 9.05
C SER A 97 -0.51 -2.96 9.62
N LEU A 98 -0.81 -1.84 10.26
CA LEU A 98 -2.13 -1.51 10.81
C LEU A 98 -3.06 -0.96 9.73
N SER A 99 -4.33 -0.81 10.11
CA SER A 99 -5.29 -0.05 9.32
C SER A 99 -5.02 1.46 9.39
N GLU A 100 -5.20 2.16 8.27
CA GLU A 100 -5.26 3.62 8.20
C GLU A 100 -6.38 4.22 9.09
N SER A 101 -7.39 3.43 9.45
CA SER A 101 -8.52 3.81 10.31
C SER A 101 -8.21 3.59 11.79
N HIS A 102 -8.22 4.68 12.58
CA HIS A 102 -7.99 4.64 14.03
C HIS A 102 -9.00 3.76 14.76
N LEU A 103 -10.26 3.83 14.35
CA LEU A 103 -11.36 3.06 14.92
C LEU A 103 -11.23 1.57 14.63
N GLN A 104 -10.80 1.19 13.41
CA GLN A 104 -10.52 -0.21 13.07
C GLN A 104 -9.48 -0.79 14.03
N ASN A 105 -8.36 -0.08 14.25
CA ASN A 105 -7.29 -0.52 15.15
C ASN A 105 -7.72 -0.59 16.64
N ILE A 106 -8.71 0.22 17.06
CA ILE A 106 -9.31 0.13 18.40
C ILE A 106 -10.20 -1.10 18.53
N TYR A 107 -11.05 -1.38 17.54
CA TYR A 107 -12.00 -2.49 17.61
C TYR A 107 -11.36 -3.87 17.41
N PHE A 108 -10.25 -3.92 16.67
CA PHE A 108 -9.47 -5.15 16.45
C PHE A 108 -8.18 -5.12 17.28
N SER A 109 -7.06 -4.63 16.74
CA SER A 109 -5.84 -4.49 17.53
C SER A 109 -4.76 -3.62 16.89
N TYR A 110 -4.10 -2.79 17.70
CA TYR A 110 -2.82 -2.12 17.35
C TYR A 110 -1.61 -3.08 17.27
N GLY A 111 -1.81 -4.37 17.51
CA GLY A 111 -0.83 -5.45 17.34
C GLY A 111 -1.20 -6.48 16.27
N MET A 112 -2.21 -6.23 15.44
CA MET A 112 -2.64 -7.10 14.33
C MET A 112 -2.12 -6.54 13.00
N ALA A 113 -1.49 -7.37 12.17
CA ALA A 113 -1.36 -7.03 10.75
C ALA A 113 -2.70 -7.30 10.07
N TYR A 114 -3.24 -6.31 9.36
CA TYR A 114 -4.47 -6.49 8.61
C TYR A 114 -4.19 -7.34 7.37
N GLY A 115 -5.05 -8.34 7.14
CA GLY A 115 -4.88 -9.37 6.11
C GLY A 115 -4.91 -8.80 4.71
N GLY A 116 -5.82 -7.86 4.47
CA GLY A 116 -5.93 -7.12 3.21
C GLY A 116 -4.68 -6.31 2.87
N GLY A 117 -4.18 -5.49 3.80
CA GLY A 117 -2.89 -4.83 3.67
C GLY A 117 -1.72 -5.79 3.49
N GLY A 118 -1.91 -7.06 3.84
CA GLY A 118 -0.96 -8.14 3.66
C GLY A 118 0.00 -8.27 4.82
N PHE A 119 0.47 -9.49 5.04
CA PHE A 119 1.49 -9.78 6.04
C PHE A 119 2.40 -10.93 5.64
N ALA A 120 3.59 -10.95 6.21
CA ALA A 120 4.58 -11.99 6.06
C ALA A 120 4.88 -12.69 7.38
N ILE A 121 5.06 -14.01 7.33
CA ILE A 121 5.43 -14.86 8.44
C ILE A 121 6.69 -15.63 8.07
N SER A 122 7.73 -15.51 8.90
CA SER A 122 8.96 -16.29 8.78
C SER A 122 8.70 -17.81 8.78
N TYR A 123 9.48 -18.58 8.01
CA TYR A 123 9.30 -20.04 7.91
C TYR A 123 9.34 -20.78 9.28
N PRO A 124 10.23 -20.41 10.24
CA PRO A 124 10.21 -21.01 11.58
C PRO A 124 8.95 -20.69 12.38
N LEU A 125 8.39 -19.48 12.25
CA LEU A 125 7.15 -19.10 12.92
C LEU A 125 5.93 -19.81 12.32
N ALA A 126 5.87 -20.01 11.00
CA ALA A 126 4.82 -20.80 10.37
C ALA A 126 4.80 -22.25 10.91
N LYS A 127 5.98 -22.86 11.11
CA LYS A 127 6.12 -24.18 11.76
C LYS A 127 5.70 -24.20 13.23
N ALA A 128 5.80 -23.09 13.94
CA ALA A 128 5.32 -22.97 15.33
C ALA A 128 3.79 -22.80 15.36
N LEU A 129 3.26 -21.91 14.50
CA LEU A 129 1.84 -21.67 14.31
C LEU A 129 1.09 -22.97 13.96
N GLU A 130 1.53 -23.72 12.96
CA GLU A 130 0.84 -24.93 12.48
C GLU A 130 0.57 -25.95 13.62
N LYS A 131 1.53 -26.12 14.54
CA LYS A 131 1.46 -27.05 15.68
C LYS A 131 0.45 -26.65 16.76
N MET A 132 -0.03 -25.42 16.76
CA MET A 132 -0.88 -24.87 17.83
C MET A 132 -2.13 -24.12 17.36
N GLN A 133 -2.19 -23.68 16.10
CA GLN A 133 -3.23 -22.79 15.58
C GLN A 133 -4.64 -23.34 15.80
N ASP A 134 -4.86 -24.63 15.53
CA ASP A 134 -6.15 -25.27 15.75
C ASP A 134 -6.61 -25.14 17.23
N ARG A 135 -5.70 -25.24 18.20
CA ARG A 135 -6.01 -25.05 19.65
C ARG A 135 -6.23 -23.58 20.04
N CYS A 136 -5.58 -22.64 19.36
CA CYS A 136 -5.83 -21.20 19.51
C CYS A 136 -7.21 -20.82 18.99
N ILE A 137 -7.55 -21.22 17.76
CA ILE A 137 -8.87 -21.00 17.14
C ILE A 137 -10.01 -21.57 18.01
N GLN A 138 -9.81 -22.75 18.62
CA GLN A 138 -10.80 -23.34 19.54
C GLN A 138 -11.05 -22.50 20.81
N ARG A 139 -10.02 -21.84 21.35
CA ARG A 139 -10.14 -21.02 22.57
C ARG A 139 -10.77 -19.66 22.33
N TYR A 140 -10.64 -19.10 21.13
CA TYR A 140 -11.14 -17.77 20.81
C TYR A 140 -12.25 -17.78 19.72
N PRO A 141 -13.37 -18.49 19.93
CA PRO A 141 -14.45 -18.57 18.95
C PRO A 141 -15.21 -17.25 18.77
N GLY A 142 -15.04 -16.29 19.68
CA GLY A 142 -15.70 -14.97 19.65
C GLY A 142 -15.02 -13.91 18.80
N LEU A 143 -13.78 -14.14 18.35
CA LEU A 143 -13.03 -13.22 17.50
C LEU A 143 -13.76 -12.98 16.17
N TYR A 144 -13.58 -11.82 15.57
CA TYR A 144 -14.30 -11.40 14.37
C TYR A 144 -13.74 -12.07 13.11
N GLY A 145 -12.54 -11.65 12.70
CA GLY A 145 -11.95 -11.98 11.40
C GLY A 145 -10.88 -13.08 11.44
N SER A 146 -10.25 -13.30 10.29
CA SER A 146 -9.04 -14.14 10.17
C SER A 146 -7.87 -13.52 10.92
N ASP A 147 -7.71 -12.22 10.79
CA ASP A 147 -6.50 -11.50 11.18
C ASP A 147 -6.45 -11.34 12.69
N ASP A 148 -7.61 -11.12 13.29
CA ASP A 148 -7.88 -11.12 14.73
C ASP A 148 -7.46 -12.47 15.35
N ARG A 149 -7.78 -13.60 14.67
CA ARG A 149 -7.32 -14.94 15.07
C ARG A 149 -5.82 -15.12 14.87
N MET A 150 -5.26 -14.60 13.78
CA MET A 150 -3.82 -14.66 13.53
C MET A 150 -3.07 -13.90 14.63
N GLN A 151 -3.48 -12.67 14.95
CA GLN A 151 -2.90 -11.88 16.03
C GLN A 151 -2.99 -12.59 17.38
N ALA A 152 -4.13 -13.17 17.73
CA ALA A 152 -4.28 -13.94 18.96
C ALA A 152 -3.30 -15.11 19.03
N CYS A 153 -3.14 -15.87 17.94
CA CYS A 153 -2.18 -16.98 17.89
C CYS A 153 -0.71 -16.50 17.89
N MET A 154 -0.39 -15.34 17.30
CA MET A 154 0.95 -14.75 17.38
C MET A 154 1.29 -14.27 18.79
N ALA A 155 0.33 -13.65 19.48
CA ALA A 155 0.48 -13.22 20.87
C ALA A 155 0.74 -14.42 21.81
N GLU A 156 0.07 -15.55 21.60
CA GLU A 156 0.36 -16.80 22.32
C GLU A 156 1.77 -17.36 22.07
N LEU A 157 2.30 -17.19 20.85
CA LEU A 157 3.67 -17.56 20.51
C LEU A 157 4.70 -16.55 21.02
N GLY A 158 4.26 -15.47 21.69
CA GLY A 158 5.11 -14.38 22.17
C GLY A 158 5.67 -13.49 21.06
N VAL A 159 5.09 -13.52 19.86
CA VAL A 159 5.59 -12.79 18.69
C VAL A 159 4.76 -11.52 18.44
N PRO A 160 5.32 -10.32 18.64
CA PRO A 160 4.64 -9.08 18.34
C PRO A 160 4.64 -8.77 16.83
N LEU A 161 3.70 -7.92 16.41
CA LEU A 161 3.71 -7.33 15.07
C LEU A 161 4.95 -6.45 14.85
N THR A 162 5.73 -6.80 13.83
CA THR A 162 6.78 -5.95 13.26
C THR A 162 6.14 -5.05 12.18
N LYS A 163 6.09 -3.74 12.43
CA LYS A 163 5.36 -2.78 11.57
C LYS A 163 6.22 -2.28 10.43
N GLU A 164 5.73 -2.41 9.20
CA GLU A 164 6.36 -1.94 7.97
C GLU A 164 5.44 -0.96 7.23
N LEU A 165 5.88 0.28 7.08
CA LEU A 165 5.05 1.42 6.64
C LEU A 165 4.57 1.35 5.18
N GLY A 166 5.08 0.40 4.38
CA GLY A 166 4.67 0.22 2.99
C GLY A 166 3.54 -0.80 2.77
N PHE A 167 3.07 -1.50 3.82
CA PHE A 167 1.89 -2.34 3.73
C PHE A 167 0.65 -1.48 4.03
N HIS A 168 -0.34 -1.47 3.14
CA HIS A 168 -1.51 -0.58 3.25
C HIS A 168 -2.83 -1.32 3.14
N GLN A 169 -3.62 -1.25 4.21
CA GLN A 169 -4.97 -1.79 4.28
C GLN A 169 -5.98 -0.86 3.56
N TYR A 170 -5.79 0.46 3.62
CA TYR A 170 -6.74 1.43 3.08
C TYR A 170 -8.20 1.18 3.47
N ASP A 171 -8.47 1.05 4.77
CA ASP A 171 -9.83 1.15 5.33
C ASP A 171 -10.36 2.60 5.25
N VAL A 172 -10.50 3.08 4.01
CA VAL A 172 -10.89 4.44 3.63
C VAL A 172 -11.75 4.37 2.36
N TYR A 173 -12.48 5.43 2.07
CA TYR A 173 -13.33 5.54 0.87
C TYR A 173 -12.94 6.74 0.01
N GLY A 174 -13.26 6.68 -1.28
CA GLY A 174 -13.01 7.77 -2.23
C GLY A 174 -11.57 7.76 -2.74
N ASN A 175 -10.93 8.94 -2.77
CA ASN A 175 -9.71 9.15 -3.52
C ASN A 175 -8.44 9.02 -2.67
N LEU A 176 -7.61 8.01 -2.96
CA LEU A 176 -6.34 7.76 -2.27
C LEU A 176 -5.23 8.79 -2.55
N PHE A 177 -5.43 9.74 -3.47
CA PHE A 177 -4.39 10.67 -3.92
C PHE A 177 -3.54 11.29 -2.80
N GLY A 178 -4.18 11.77 -1.72
CA GLY A 178 -3.45 12.39 -0.62
C GLY A 178 -2.54 11.44 0.18
N LEU A 179 -2.85 10.14 0.22
CA LEU A 179 -2.02 9.12 0.85
C LEU A 179 -0.86 8.72 -0.06
N LEU A 180 -1.16 8.47 -1.34
CA LEU A 180 -0.17 8.04 -2.32
C LEU A 180 0.82 9.16 -2.68
N ALA A 181 0.37 10.42 -2.74
CA ALA A 181 1.22 11.58 -3.05
C ALA A 181 2.12 12.01 -1.88
N ALA A 182 1.78 11.62 -0.65
CA ALA A 182 2.54 11.84 0.57
C ALA A 182 3.00 10.52 1.21
N HIS A 183 3.20 9.48 0.39
CA HIS A 183 3.67 8.20 0.87
C HIS A 183 5.11 8.37 1.43
N PRO A 184 5.41 7.83 2.63
CA PRO A 184 6.70 8.03 3.28
C PRO A 184 7.86 7.46 2.46
N VAL A 185 9.10 7.86 2.81
CA VAL A 185 10.33 7.39 2.16
C VAL A 185 10.67 5.97 2.60
N THR A 186 9.86 5.02 2.14
CA THR A 186 9.95 3.57 2.31
C THR A 186 9.57 2.90 0.98
N PRO A 187 9.99 1.66 0.69
CA PRO A 187 9.41 0.89 -0.40
C PRO A 187 7.91 0.65 -0.18
N LEU A 188 7.06 1.06 -1.13
CA LEU A 188 5.64 0.71 -1.17
C LEU A 188 5.49 -0.81 -1.40
N VAL A 189 4.85 -1.53 -0.49
CA VAL A 189 4.75 -3.00 -0.55
C VAL A 189 3.43 -3.48 -1.12
N SER A 190 2.30 -2.93 -0.67
CA SER A 190 0.97 -3.38 -1.06
C SER A 190 -0.06 -2.25 -1.11
N LEU A 191 -1.14 -2.48 -1.86
CA LEU A 191 -2.33 -1.65 -1.94
C LEU A 191 -3.57 -2.57 -1.87
N HIS A 192 -4.43 -2.40 -0.86
CA HIS A 192 -5.68 -3.16 -0.67
C HIS A 192 -6.93 -2.33 -1.03
N HIS A 193 -8.11 -2.98 -1.04
CA HIS A 193 -9.42 -2.35 -1.30
C HIS A 193 -9.51 -1.56 -2.60
N LEU A 194 -8.76 -1.99 -3.63
CA LEU A 194 -8.70 -1.33 -4.94
C LEU A 194 -10.02 -1.43 -5.72
N ASP A 195 -10.90 -2.36 -5.37
CA ASP A 195 -12.28 -2.49 -5.84
C ASP A 195 -13.24 -1.47 -5.19
N VAL A 196 -12.96 -1.05 -3.95
CA VAL A 196 -13.71 -0.06 -3.18
C VAL A 196 -13.28 1.37 -3.52
N VAL A 197 -11.99 1.69 -3.48
CA VAL A 197 -11.47 3.06 -3.66
C VAL A 197 -11.53 3.54 -5.12
N GLU A 198 -11.46 4.86 -5.33
CA GLU A 198 -11.35 5.43 -6.69
C GLU A 198 -10.07 4.93 -7.40
N PRO A 199 -10.07 4.83 -8.75
CA PRO A 199 -8.87 4.51 -9.51
C PRO A 199 -7.71 5.48 -9.19
N ILE A 200 -6.52 4.92 -8.97
CA ILE A 200 -5.30 5.65 -8.60
C ILE A 200 -5.00 6.80 -9.57
N PHE A 201 -5.25 6.59 -10.87
CA PHE A 201 -5.15 7.63 -11.90
C PHE A 201 -6.55 8.05 -12.37
N PRO A 202 -6.79 9.34 -12.66
CA PRO A 202 -8.09 9.81 -13.14
C PRO A 202 -8.39 9.33 -14.55
N ASN A 203 -9.69 9.27 -14.88
CA ASN A 203 -10.22 8.97 -16.22
C ASN A 203 -9.82 7.60 -16.80
N VAL A 204 -9.47 6.64 -15.95
CA VAL A 204 -9.16 5.24 -16.33
C VAL A 204 -9.81 4.26 -15.35
N THR A 205 -9.97 2.99 -15.74
CA THR A 205 -10.44 1.94 -14.83
C THR A 205 -9.36 1.57 -13.80
N ARG A 206 -9.74 0.87 -12.72
CA ARG A 206 -8.81 0.34 -11.70
C ARG A 206 -7.69 -0.51 -12.31
N VAL A 207 -8.04 -1.42 -13.22
CA VAL A 207 -7.08 -2.27 -13.94
C VAL A 207 -6.14 -1.45 -14.84
N GLN A 208 -6.67 -0.47 -15.57
CA GLN A 208 -5.85 0.44 -16.39
C GLN A 208 -4.92 1.31 -15.52
N ALA A 209 -5.37 1.75 -14.34
CA ALA A 209 -4.54 2.48 -13.39
C ALA A 209 -3.37 1.63 -12.87
N LEU A 210 -3.61 0.35 -12.58
CA LEU A 210 -2.56 -0.61 -12.20
C LEU A 210 -1.60 -0.92 -13.35
N GLN A 211 -2.11 -1.09 -14.58
CA GLN A 211 -1.26 -1.25 -15.78
C GLN A 211 -0.36 -0.03 -16.01
N ARG A 212 -0.86 1.18 -15.74
CA ARG A 212 -0.07 2.43 -15.79
C ARG A 212 0.95 2.51 -14.65
N LEU A 213 0.60 2.08 -13.43
CA LEU A 213 1.51 2.02 -12.28
C LEU A 213 2.62 0.99 -12.46
N LYS A 214 2.37 -0.09 -13.21
CA LYS A 214 3.37 -1.11 -13.55
C LYS A 214 4.59 -0.52 -14.29
N ILE A 215 4.41 0.53 -15.09
CA ILE A 215 5.49 1.16 -15.85
C ILE A 215 6.60 1.68 -14.93
N PRO A 216 6.39 2.67 -14.04
CA PRO A 216 7.43 3.13 -13.10
C PRO A 216 7.86 2.03 -12.13
N MET A 217 6.95 1.15 -11.70
CA MET A 217 7.30 0.00 -10.83
C MET A 217 8.38 -0.90 -11.43
N GLN A 218 8.40 -1.08 -12.76
CA GLN A 218 9.42 -1.85 -13.47
C GLN A 218 10.74 -1.07 -13.71
N LEU A 219 10.74 0.25 -13.59
CA LEU A 219 11.93 1.09 -13.79
C LEU A 219 12.70 1.32 -12.47
N ASP A 220 11.97 1.56 -11.38
CA ASP A 220 12.51 1.56 -10.01
C ASP A 220 11.37 1.30 -9.02
N SER A 221 11.21 0.05 -8.59
CA SER A 221 10.25 -0.30 -7.55
C SER A 221 10.55 0.40 -6.22
N ALA A 222 11.82 0.64 -5.86
CA ALA A 222 12.20 1.17 -4.56
C ALA A 222 11.71 2.61 -4.34
N GLY A 223 11.78 3.44 -5.39
CA GLY A 223 11.32 4.82 -5.38
C GLY A 223 9.82 5.01 -5.64
N LEU A 224 9.06 3.95 -5.88
CA LEU A 224 7.63 4.05 -6.26
C LEU A 224 6.82 4.79 -5.19
N MET A 225 6.15 5.86 -5.62
CA MET A 225 5.37 6.82 -4.80
C MET A 225 6.15 7.62 -3.75
N GLN A 226 7.47 7.44 -3.61
CA GLN A 226 8.26 8.18 -2.64
C GLN A 226 8.17 9.69 -2.89
N GLN A 227 7.93 10.44 -1.81
CA GLN A 227 7.80 11.88 -1.84
C GLN A 227 9.17 12.58 -1.78
N SER A 228 9.42 13.50 -2.72
CA SER A 228 10.47 14.52 -2.66
C SER A 228 9.84 15.91 -2.63
N ILE A 229 10.52 16.87 -1.99
CA ILE A 229 10.01 18.24 -1.80
C ILE A 229 11.07 19.24 -2.26
N CYS A 230 10.69 20.07 -3.23
CA CYS A 230 11.53 21.09 -3.85
C CYS A 230 10.89 22.48 -3.75
N TYR A 231 11.71 23.52 -3.86
CA TYR A 231 11.27 24.91 -3.74
C TYR A 231 11.71 25.72 -4.96
N ASP A 232 10.74 26.25 -5.71
CA ASP A 232 11.01 27.24 -6.75
C ASP A 232 11.16 28.60 -6.06
N LYS A 233 12.41 29.06 -5.94
CA LYS A 233 12.75 30.35 -5.31
C LYS A 233 12.27 31.54 -6.13
N THR A 234 12.26 31.43 -7.46
CA THR A 234 11.90 32.53 -8.38
C THR A 234 10.40 32.80 -8.31
N ASN A 235 9.58 31.75 -8.38
CA ASN A 235 8.13 31.87 -8.37
C ASN A 235 7.53 31.78 -6.95
N SER A 236 8.35 31.49 -5.93
CA SER A 236 7.92 31.22 -4.55
C SER A 236 6.88 30.11 -4.47
N TRP A 237 7.19 28.95 -5.08
CA TRP A 237 6.32 27.76 -5.06
C TRP A 237 6.97 26.61 -4.29
N THR A 238 6.13 25.75 -3.73
CA THR A 238 6.53 24.44 -3.20
C THR A 238 6.10 23.37 -4.18
N VAL A 239 7.03 22.51 -4.57
CA VAL A 239 6.78 21.38 -5.49
C VAL A 239 6.96 20.09 -4.70
N SER A 240 5.94 19.25 -4.67
CA SER A 240 6.00 17.90 -4.12
C SER A 240 5.94 16.91 -5.27
N VAL A 241 6.94 16.06 -5.41
CA VAL A 241 6.98 14.99 -6.42
C VAL A 241 6.78 13.66 -5.69
N SER A 242 5.77 12.89 -6.10
CA SER A 242 5.61 11.48 -5.73
C SER A 242 6.02 10.66 -6.95
N TRP A 243 7.21 10.07 -6.88
CA TRP A 243 7.86 9.50 -8.06
C TRP A 243 7.03 8.34 -8.64
N GLY A 244 6.85 8.32 -9.96
CA GLY A 244 5.99 7.33 -10.63
C GLY A 244 4.48 7.54 -10.45
N PHE A 245 4.03 8.57 -9.72
CA PHE A 245 2.61 8.81 -9.48
C PHE A 245 2.15 10.22 -9.86
N ALA A 246 2.56 11.26 -9.11
CA ALA A 246 2.01 12.61 -9.29
C ALA A 246 2.96 13.72 -8.83
N ILE A 247 2.75 14.93 -9.35
CA ILE A 247 3.38 16.17 -8.87
C ILE A 247 2.29 17.11 -8.37
N GLN A 248 2.54 17.77 -7.23
CA GLN A 248 1.73 18.85 -6.69
C GLN A 248 2.54 20.15 -6.64
N ILE A 249 2.03 21.22 -7.24
CA ILE A 249 2.60 22.57 -7.10
C ILE A 249 1.69 23.41 -6.23
N PHE A 250 2.23 23.95 -5.14
CA PHE A 250 1.55 24.85 -4.22
C PHE A 250 2.12 26.26 -4.37
N ARG A 251 1.24 27.27 -4.32
CA ARG A 251 1.68 28.66 -4.16
C ARG A 251 2.19 28.90 -2.75
N GLY A 252 3.31 29.60 -2.63
CA GLY A 252 3.98 29.90 -1.37
C GLY A 252 4.99 28.81 -0.97
N VAL A 253 5.85 29.17 -0.02
CA VAL A 253 6.79 28.24 0.63
C VAL A 253 6.08 27.57 1.80
N LEU A 254 5.79 26.27 1.66
CA LEU A 254 5.15 25.44 2.68
C LEU A 254 6.20 24.56 3.37
N SER A 255 6.07 24.37 4.68
CA SER A 255 7.00 23.55 5.45
C SER A 255 6.94 22.07 5.01
N PRO A 256 8.05 21.30 5.07
CA PRO A 256 8.04 19.87 4.77
C PRO A 256 7.00 19.12 5.61
N ARG A 257 6.92 19.43 6.91
CA ARG A 257 5.89 18.92 7.84
C ARG A 257 4.45 19.12 7.35
N GLU A 258 4.16 20.20 6.61
CA GLU A 258 2.83 20.41 6.01
C GLU A 258 2.64 19.62 4.71
N ILE A 259 3.69 19.39 3.94
CA ILE A 259 3.63 18.67 2.66
C ILE A 259 3.58 17.15 2.86
N GLU A 260 4.32 16.63 3.84
CA GLU A 260 4.33 15.23 4.29
C GLU A 260 3.01 14.78 4.94
N MET A 261 2.17 15.71 5.43
CA MET A 261 0.84 15.35 5.90
C MET A 261 -0.08 15.03 4.72
N PRO A 262 -0.68 13.83 4.65
CA PRO A 262 -1.66 13.47 3.63
C PRO A 262 -2.81 14.47 3.57
N SER A 263 -3.14 14.94 2.37
CA SER A 263 -4.34 15.76 2.16
C SER A 263 -5.59 14.88 2.21
N ARG A 264 -6.63 15.30 2.95
CA ARG A 264 -7.91 14.58 3.06
C ARG A 264 -8.69 14.58 1.74
N THR A 265 -8.30 13.71 0.82
CA THR A 265 -9.02 13.37 -0.44
C THR A 265 -9.91 12.13 -0.28
N PHE A 266 -9.85 11.48 0.87
CA PHE A 266 -10.51 10.24 1.24
C PHE A 266 -11.38 10.44 2.50
N LEU A 267 -12.34 9.54 2.71
CA LEU A 267 -13.18 9.43 3.91
C LEU A 267 -12.71 8.25 4.76
N ASN A 268 -13.02 8.22 6.06
CA ASN A 268 -12.73 7.04 6.89
C ASN A 268 -13.65 5.85 6.54
N TRP A 269 -13.32 4.65 7.02
CA TRP A 269 -14.11 3.43 6.80
C TRP A 269 -15.60 3.54 7.20
N TYR A 270 -15.90 4.34 8.22
CA TYR A 270 -17.27 4.58 8.69
C TYR A 270 -17.98 5.68 7.89
N ARG A 271 -17.41 6.09 6.74
CA ARG A 271 -17.91 7.10 5.79
C ARG A 271 -18.17 8.47 6.43
N ARG A 272 -17.43 8.79 7.50
CA ARG A 272 -17.46 10.11 8.16
C ARG A 272 -16.24 10.93 7.74
N ALA A 273 -16.41 12.23 7.56
CA ALA A 273 -15.33 13.18 7.30
C ALA A 273 -14.60 13.62 8.58
N ASP A 274 -14.41 12.69 9.52
CA ASP A 274 -13.78 12.95 10.82
C ASP A 274 -12.26 12.77 10.71
N TYR A 275 -11.51 13.84 10.96
CA TYR A 275 -10.05 13.85 10.88
C TYR A 275 -9.36 13.21 12.08
N THR A 276 -10.08 12.96 13.18
CA THR A 276 -9.57 12.27 14.37
C THR A 276 -9.65 10.75 14.26
N ALA A 277 -10.34 10.24 13.23
CA ALA A 277 -10.58 8.82 13.00
C ALA A 277 -9.47 8.12 12.18
N TYR A 278 -8.33 8.75 11.93
CA TYR A 278 -7.19 8.19 11.21
C TYR A 278 -6.03 7.87 12.15
N ALA A 279 -5.27 6.81 11.87
CA ALA A 279 -4.12 6.41 12.69
C ALA A 279 -2.88 7.32 12.53
N PHE A 280 -3.02 8.45 11.84
CA PHE A 280 -1.96 9.38 11.45
C PHE A 280 -2.53 10.80 11.23
N ASN A 281 -1.66 11.81 11.23
CA ASN A 281 -2.05 13.20 11.01
C ASN A 281 -2.46 13.45 9.55
N THR A 282 -3.52 14.23 9.34
CA THR A 282 -3.97 14.64 7.99
C THR A 282 -4.18 16.14 7.91
N ARG A 283 -4.14 16.71 6.69
CA ARG A 283 -4.43 18.13 6.43
C ARG A 283 -5.65 18.31 5.52
N PRO A 284 -6.38 19.44 5.57
CA PRO A 284 -7.37 19.76 4.54
C PRO A 284 -6.70 19.89 3.16
N VAL A 285 -7.45 19.66 2.08
CA VAL A 285 -6.96 19.80 0.68
C VAL A 285 -6.40 21.20 0.39
N MET A 286 -6.96 22.23 1.03
CA MET A 286 -6.41 23.58 1.06
C MET A 286 -6.81 24.26 2.38
N ARG A 287 -5.93 25.11 2.93
CA ARG A 287 -6.26 26.02 4.06
C ARG A 287 -6.71 27.38 3.54
N ASN A 288 -5.98 27.93 2.57
CA ASN A 288 -6.36 29.10 1.79
C ASN A 288 -6.70 28.70 0.33
N PRO A 289 -7.71 29.30 -0.32
CA PRO A 289 -8.01 29.07 -1.74
C PRO A 289 -6.78 29.15 -2.67
N CYS A 290 -5.87 30.11 -2.44
CA CYS A 290 -4.63 30.25 -3.20
C CYS A 290 -3.67 29.05 -3.08
N GLN A 291 -3.81 28.24 -2.03
CA GLN A 291 -2.96 27.08 -1.77
C GLN A 291 -3.54 25.77 -2.32
N LYS A 292 -4.67 25.79 -3.05
CA LYS A 292 -5.11 24.59 -3.78
C LYS A 292 -3.98 24.16 -4.73
N PRO A 293 -3.51 22.90 -4.67
CA PRO A 293 -2.42 22.44 -5.53
C PRO A 293 -2.84 22.38 -7.00
N PHE A 294 -1.85 22.58 -7.87
CA PHE A 294 -1.91 22.14 -9.26
C PHE A 294 -1.35 20.72 -9.33
N VAL A 295 -2.15 19.78 -9.82
CA VAL A 295 -1.82 18.36 -9.85
C VAL A 295 -1.45 17.94 -11.27
N PHE A 296 -0.40 17.14 -11.40
CA PHE A 296 0.05 16.52 -12.66
C PHE A 296 0.23 15.01 -12.40
N TYR A 297 -0.25 14.13 -13.30
CA TYR A 297 -0.22 12.67 -13.11
C TYR A 297 0.72 11.97 -14.11
N LEU A 298 1.44 10.93 -13.64
CA LEU A 298 2.58 10.19 -14.24
C LEU A 298 3.29 10.81 -15.45
N SER A 299 2.77 10.87 -16.69
CA SER A 299 1.88 10.00 -17.45
C SER A 299 2.66 9.00 -18.32
N ARG A 300 3.92 9.31 -18.68
CA ARG A 300 4.91 8.39 -19.26
C ARG A 300 6.13 8.28 -18.33
N ALA A 301 6.80 7.14 -18.38
CA ALA A 301 8.14 6.96 -17.81
C ALA A 301 8.97 6.01 -18.68
N SER A 302 10.27 6.25 -18.78
CA SER A 302 11.22 5.45 -19.57
C SER A 302 12.66 5.64 -19.10
N ILE A 303 13.56 4.75 -19.53
CA ILE A 303 15.02 4.92 -19.37
C ILE A 303 15.58 5.47 -20.69
N LYS A 304 16.44 6.49 -20.60
CA LYS A 304 17.17 7.03 -21.76
C LYS A 304 18.37 6.14 -22.09
N SER A 305 18.34 5.44 -23.22
CA SER A 305 19.36 4.49 -23.68
C SER A 305 20.79 5.00 -23.62
N ASN A 306 21.02 6.29 -23.89
CA ASN A 306 22.37 6.87 -23.96
C ASN A 306 22.99 7.21 -22.59
N THR A 307 22.19 7.17 -21.51
CA THR A 307 22.60 7.69 -20.18
C THR A 307 22.18 6.79 -19.02
N ASN A 308 21.36 5.78 -19.26
CA ASN A 308 20.67 4.97 -18.24
C ASN A 308 19.88 5.79 -17.20
N LEU A 309 19.58 7.06 -17.48
CA LEU A 309 18.79 7.92 -16.61
C LEU A 309 17.29 7.62 -16.78
N THR A 310 16.63 7.37 -15.66
CA THR A 310 15.17 7.22 -15.63
C THR A 310 14.51 8.58 -15.73
N THR A 311 13.57 8.70 -16.65
CA THR A 311 12.85 9.94 -16.99
C THR A 311 11.36 9.71 -16.82
N SER A 312 10.65 10.66 -16.22
CA SER A 312 9.19 10.66 -16.09
C SER A 312 8.59 11.99 -16.55
N GLU A 313 7.44 11.92 -17.22
CA GLU A 313 6.80 13.05 -17.93
C GLU A 313 5.35 13.21 -17.51
N TYR A 314 5.05 14.19 -16.67
CA TYR A 314 3.75 14.37 -16.02
C TYR A 314 2.84 15.33 -16.78
N THR A 315 1.56 14.98 -16.92
CA THR A 315 0.56 15.79 -17.62
C THR A 315 -0.43 16.38 -16.63
N ARG A 316 -0.80 17.64 -16.82
CA ARG A 316 -1.67 18.37 -15.89
C ARG A 316 -3.07 17.78 -15.79
N HIS A 317 -3.57 17.69 -14.56
CA HIS A 317 -4.98 17.42 -14.28
C HIS A 317 -5.76 18.72 -14.18
N HIS A 318 -6.62 18.96 -15.17
CA HIS A 318 -7.45 20.16 -15.23
C HIS A 318 -8.60 20.06 -14.23
N THR A 319 -8.44 20.71 -13.08
CA THR A 319 -9.51 20.91 -12.09
C THR A 319 -9.78 22.39 -11.89
N PRO A 320 -11.03 22.80 -11.60
CA PRO A 320 -11.36 24.19 -11.30
C PRO A 320 -10.50 24.72 -10.13
N GLN A 321 -9.78 25.81 -10.36
CA GLN A 321 -9.01 26.51 -9.34
C GLN A 321 -9.87 27.64 -8.75
N PRO A 322 -9.94 27.78 -7.41
CA PRO A 322 -10.70 28.85 -6.80
C PRO A 322 -9.99 30.20 -7.05
N LEU A 323 -10.75 31.30 -6.95
CA LEU A 323 -10.20 32.64 -7.10
C LEU A 323 -9.09 32.89 -6.07
N CYS A 324 -7.89 33.21 -6.56
CA CYS A 324 -6.75 33.56 -5.73
C CYS A 324 -6.46 35.06 -5.82
N LYS A 325 -6.32 35.73 -4.66
CA LYS A 325 -6.02 37.17 -4.56
C LYS A 325 -4.52 37.48 -4.37
N TRP A 326 -3.66 36.47 -4.28
CA TRP A 326 -2.22 36.68 -4.11
C TRP A 326 -1.58 37.18 -5.41
N LYS A 327 -0.86 38.30 -5.33
CA LYS A 327 -0.09 38.89 -6.44
C LYS A 327 1.24 38.13 -6.62
N MET A 328 1.18 36.97 -7.27
CA MET A 328 2.37 36.13 -7.52
C MET A 328 2.23 35.30 -8.80
N ALA A 329 3.34 34.71 -9.23
CA ALA A 329 3.37 33.81 -10.38
C ALA A 329 2.33 32.68 -10.23
N HIS A 330 1.62 32.40 -11.32
CA HIS A 330 0.48 31.49 -11.32
C HIS A 330 0.82 30.24 -12.15
N PRO A 331 0.82 29.01 -11.57
CA PRO A 331 1.11 27.75 -12.28
C PRO A 331 0.14 27.35 -13.41
N VAL A 332 -0.68 28.27 -13.94
CA VAL A 332 -1.72 27.97 -14.94
C VAL A 332 -1.18 27.85 -16.37
N THR A 333 0.01 28.37 -16.65
CA THR A 333 0.69 28.20 -17.94
C THR A 333 1.34 26.82 -18.07
N LEU A 334 1.69 26.17 -16.96
CA LEU A 334 2.33 24.86 -16.96
C LEU A 334 1.36 23.79 -17.47
N ILE A 335 1.75 23.12 -18.56
CA ILE A 335 1.00 22.03 -19.20
C ILE A 335 1.56 20.64 -18.85
N GLY A 336 2.88 20.55 -18.61
CA GLY A 336 3.55 19.30 -18.25
C GLY A 336 4.90 19.50 -17.58
N TRP A 337 5.41 18.44 -16.97
CA TRP A 337 6.65 18.42 -16.18
C TRP A 337 7.52 17.26 -16.57
N LYS A 338 8.85 17.44 -16.53
CA LYS A 338 9.80 16.37 -16.79
C LYS A 338 10.79 16.25 -15.63
N CYS A 339 10.80 15.07 -15.01
CA CYS A 339 11.72 14.73 -13.93
C CYS A 339 12.75 13.73 -14.45
N THR A 340 14.03 14.07 -14.33
CA THR A 340 15.15 13.16 -14.56
C THR A 340 15.73 12.72 -13.24
N ARG A 341 15.80 11.41 -13.01
CA ARG A 341 16.32 10.82 -11.79
C ARG A 341 17.56 9.99 -12.11
N SER A 342 18.70 10.43 -11.56
CA SER A 342 19.94 9.66 -11.55
C SER A 342 19.80 8.45 -10.63
N LEU A 343 20.32 7.31 -11.07
CA LEU A 343 20.42 6.10 -10.26
C LEU A 343 21.43 6.31 -9.12
N ILE A 344 20.96 6.86 -8.01
CA ILE A 344 21.72 6.96 -6.75
C ILE A 344 20.90 6.24 -5.67
N LEU A 345 21.35 5.04 -5.31
CA LEU A 345 20.76 4.24 -4.23
C LEU A 345 21.66 4.28 -2.98
N ILE A 346 21.10 4.83 -1.90
CA ILE A 346 21.34 4.48 -0.49
C ILE A 346 22.78 4.65 0.02
N TYR A 347 23.08 5.84 0.58
CA TYR A 347 23.22 6.06 2.03
C TYR A 347 23.48 7.56 2.31
N GLY A 348 22.68 8.18 3.19
CA GLY A 348 23.04 9.45 3.86
C GLY A 348 22.83 10.79 3.12
N ILE A 349 22.54 10.82 1.82
CA ILE A 349 22.27 12.07 1.07
C ILE A 349 20.97 11.92 0.28
N GLY A 350 20.06 12.90 0.41
CA GLY A 350 18.76 12.91 -0.27
C GLY A 350 18.90 13.09 -1.80
N PRO A 351 17.91 12.66 -2.59
CA PRO A 351 17.98 12.74 -4.04
C PRO A 351 17.97 14.20 -4.53
N GLN A 352 18.97 14.57 -5.33
CA GLN A 352 18.86 15.73 -6.21
C GLN A 352 18.08 15.31 -7.47
N GLU A 353 16.77 15.54 -7.47
CA GLU A 353 15.96 15.47 -8.69
C GLU A 353 16.03 16.81 -9.42
N GLU A 354 16.70 16.82 -10.58
CA GLU A 354 16.59 17.95 -11.50
C GLU A 354 15.20 17.95 -12.15
N THR A 355 14.41 18.94 -11.78
CA THR A 355 13.08 19.21 -12.31
C THR A 355 13.13 20.36 -13.31
N VAL A 356 12.77 20.08 -14.56
CA VAL A 356 12.68 21.11 -15.60
C VAL A 356 11.21 21.28 -15.99
N ALA A 357 10.69 22.48 -15.77
CA ALA A 357 9.35 22.85 -16.19
C ALA A 357 9.29 23.00 -17.72
N GLY A 358 8.33 22.33 -18.35
CA GLY A 358 8.03 22.55 -19.77
C GLY A 358 7.15 23.78 -19.93
N SER A 359 7.62 24.77 -20.69
CA SER A 359 6.87 25.95 -21.14
C SER A 359 5.87 25.60 -22.24
#